data_AF-A0A843EDJ7-F1
#
_entry.id   AF-A0A843EDJ7-F1
#
_cell.length_a   1.000
_cell.length_b   1.000
_cell.length_c   1.000
_cell.angle_alpha   90.00
_cell.angle_beta   90.00
_cell.angle_gamma   90.00
#
_symmetry.space_group_name_H-M   'P 1'
#
loop_
_entity.id
_entity.type
_entity.pdbx_description
1 polymer ?
#
loop_
_entity_poly.entity_id
_entity_poly.type
_entity_poly.pdbx_seq_one_letter_code
_entity_poly.pdbx_strand_id
1 'polypeptide(L)'
;TPNHIRTSVDRTPFHADYIINHTDEKLRDDIRLMKRFMKGIGTYGAEPDVRGFSGYLCELITIKYGGFLWAVRRAAQWKVGTTVFIEEKGEPMKGPLVFYDPVDKNRNVASAVHEDTLSRFISACKDYLENPDRRFFFPNKRTAPPAEELMAEWKQRDTGLLLLTFDRPDIIPENLHAQVWKSQYAVEKKLNSYGFEVLRAEHGEDEKKVSLLFELSSFTLPALFTHDGPPVHVETAEGFLEKWMDNEFGRPFIADGRWRVVSRRPFTDAAEMISAEVHHAGLGKAIDPASMSIYSQEDAVKKADPVMLAQLFNPLMPWEF
;
A
#
# COMPACT_ATOMS: atom_id res chain seq x y z
N THR A 1 -27.13 28.24 2.07
CA THR A 1 -27.70 27.04 1.43
C THR A 1 -26.56 26.14 0.94
N PRO A 2 -26.73 24.81 0.89
CA PRO A 2 -25.71 23.88 0.39
C PRO A 2 -25.18 24.23 -1.01
N ASN A 3 -25.90 25.05 -1.77
CA ASN A 3 -25.57 25.52 -3.12
C ASN A 3 -24.31 26.40 -3.27
N HIS A 4 -23.54 26.68 -2.21
CA HIS A 4 -22.29 27.47 -2.28
C HIS A 4 -21.03 26.72 -1.82
N ILE A 5 -21.11 25.40 -1.65
CA ILE A 5 -19.95 24.57 -1.30
C ILE A 5 -19.00 24.47 -2.51
N ARG A 6 -17.80 25.05 -2.41
CA ARG A 6 -16.78 25.00 -3.48
C ARG A 6 -15.56 24.15 -3.12
N THR A 7 -15.22 24.06 -1.84
CA THR A 7 -14.05 23.31 -1.36
C THR A 7 -14.40 22.32 -0.25
N SER A 8 -13.48 21.41 0.09
CA SER A 8 -13.62 20.51 1.24
C SER A 8 -13.72 21.27 2.57
N VAL A 9 -13.14 22.48 2.66
CA VAL A 9 -13.14 23.31 3.88
C VAL A 9 -14.52 23.94 4.11
N ASP A 10 -15.20 24.37 3.04
CA ASP A 10 -16.54 24.95 3.11
C ASP A 10 -17.62 23.96 3.59
N ARG A 11 -17.32 22.65 3.54
CA ARG A 11 -18.21 21.55 3.94
C ARG A 11 -18.12 21.22 5.42
N THR A 12 -16.97 21.49 6.05
CA THR A 12 -16.67 21.09 7.43
C THR A 12 -17.72 21.55 8.44
N PRO A 13 -18.25 22.80 8.39
CA PRO A 13 -19.31 23.22 9.30
C PRO A 13 -20.59 22.39 9.15
N PHE A 14 -21.01 22.12 7.91
CA PHE A 14 -22.20 21.33 7.64
C PHE A 14 -22.04 19.85 8.04
N HIS A 15 -20.84 19.28 7.86
CA HIS A 15 -20.55 17.94 8.36
C HIS A 15 -20.65 17.89 9.90
N ALA A 16 -20.06 18.87 10.59
CA ALA A 16 -20.12 18.94 12.05
C ALA A 16 -21.57 19.06 12.53
N ASP A 17 -22.36 19.96 11.95
CA ASP A 17 -23.78 20.13 12.26
C ASP A 17 -24.57 18.83 12.01
N TYR A 18 -24.30 18.14 10.89
CA TYR A 18 -24.94 16.86 10.61
C TYR A 18 -24.67 15.83 11.71
N ILE A 19 -23.41 15.66 12.12
CA ILE A 19 -23.03 14.70 13.15
C ILE A 19 -23.65 15.07 14.51
N ILE A 20 -23.61 16.35 14.89
CA ILE A 20 -24.19 16.80 16.17
C ILE A 20 -25.69 16.50 16.24
N ASN A 21 -26.42 16.74 15.14
CA ASN A 21 -27.87 16.55 15.09
C ASN A 21 -28.31 15.07 14.96
N HIS A 22 -27.38 14.17 14.61
CA HIS A 22 -27.67 12.74 14.41
C HIS A 22 -26.95 11.84 15.42
N THR A 23 -26.43 12.39 16.54
CA THR A 23 -25.76 11.61 17.58
C THR A 23 -26.25 11.95 18.98
N ASP A 24 -26.51 10.90 19.76
CA ASP A 24 -26.67 10.97 21.22
C ASP A 24 -25.36 10.56 21.94
N GLU A 25 -25.36 10.60 23.26
CA GLU A 25 -24.17 10.24 24.06
C GLU A 25 -23.70 8.80 23.82
N LYS A 26 -24.64 7.85 23.76
CA LYS A 26 -24.34 6.44 23.53
C LYS A 26 -23.71 6.21 22.16
N LEU A 27 -24.25 6.84 21.11
CA LEU A 27 -23.74 6.71 19.76
C LEU A 27 -22.34 7.35 19.63
N ARG A 28 -22.04 8.42 20.39
CA ARG A 28 -20.69 8.99 20.45
C ARG A 28 -19.67 8.01 21.05
N ASP A 29 -20.06 7.21 22.02
CA ASP A 29 -19.19 6.13 22.55
C ASP A 29 -18.97 5.03 21.52
N ASP A 30 -20.02 4.62 20.81
CA ASP A 30 -19.90 3.66 19.70
C ASP A 30 -19.01 4.19 18.57
N ILE A 31 -19.06 5.49 18.26
CA ILE A 31 -18.17 6.14 17.29
C ILE A 31 -16.72 6.07 17.76
N ARG A 32 -16.45 6.36 19.04
CA ARG A 32 -15.09 6.24 19.62
C ARG A 32 -14.60 4.80 19.53
N LEU A 33 -15.48 3.83 19.80
CA LEU A 33 -15.19 2.41 19.71
C LEU A 33 -14.88 1.99 18.27
N MET A 34 -15.66 2.44 17.28
CA MET A 34 -15.41 2.22 15.86
C MET A 34 -14.07 2.80 15.40
N LYS A 35 -13.78 4.05 15.76
CA LYS A 35 -12.48 4.68 15.45
C LYS A 35 -11.34 3.91 16.08
N ARG A 36 -11.49 3.45 17.34
CA ARG A 36 -10.46 2.67 18.02
C ARG A 36 -10.28 1.29 17.39
N PHE A 37 -11.36 0.63 16.99
CA PHE A 37 -11.33 -0.63 16.24
C PHE A 37 -10.53 -0.46 14.95
N MET A 38 -10.94 0.49 14.08
CA MET A 38 -10.27 0.76 12.81
C MET A 38 -8.79 1.15 12.99
N LYS A 39 -8.43 1.85 14.06
CA LYS A 39 -7.03 2.11 14.41
C LYS A 39 -6.28 0.83 14.78
N GLY A 40 -6.88 -0.02 15.61
CA GLY A 40 -6.27 -1.29 16.04
C GLY A 40 -6.02 -2.25 14.89
N ILE A 41 -6.92 -2.30 13.90
CA ILE A 41 -6.80 -3.15 12.72
C ILE A 41 -6.04 -2.49 11.55
N GLY A 42 -5.56 -1.25 11.72
CA GLY A 42 -4.76 -0.55 10.71
C GLY A 42 -5.54 -0.13 9.45
N THR A 43 -6.80 0.30 9.60
CA THR A 43 -7.64 0.80 8.49
C THR A 43 -8.13 2.24 8.69
N TYR A 44 -7.83 2.87 9.83
CA TYR A 44 -8.21 4.25 10.12
C TYR A 44 -7.21 5.25 9.54
N GLY A 45 -7.69 6.23 8.76
CA GLY A 45 -6.86 7.25 8.13
C GLY A 45 -7.17 7.40 6.64
N ALA A 46 -7.26 8.62 6.12
CA ALA A 46 -7.51 8.90 4.70
C ALA A 46 -6.25 9.42 3.96
N GLU A 47 -5.14 9.47 4.66
CA GLU A 47 -3.81 9.79 4.18
C GLU A 47 -3.28 8.74 3.17
N PRO A 48 -2.37 9.11 2.26
CA PRO A 48 -1.94 8.26 1.14
C PRO A 48 -1.24 6.94 1.52
N ASP A 49 -0.66 6.85 2.71
CA ASP A 49 -0.02 5.65 3.25
C ASP A 49 -1.04 4.66 3.79
N VAL A 50 -2.11 5.12 4.45
CA VAL A 50 -3.18 4.25 4.98
C VAL A 50 -4.25 3.93 3.92
N ARG A 51 -4.64 4.91 3.11
CA ARG A 51 -5.71 4.80 2.10
C ARG A 51 -6.97 4.12 2.67
N GLY A 52 -7.42 4.60 3.82
CA GLY A 52 -8.44 3.97 4.63
C GLY A 52 -9.61 4.88 4.98
N PHE A 53 -10.20 4.61 6.15
CA PHE A 53 -11.44 5.21 6.60
C PHE A 53 -11.17 6.51 7.35
N SER A 54 -11.65 7.64 6.80
CA SER A 54 -11.58 8.94 7.48
C SER A 54 -12.42 8.95 8.77
N GLY A 55 -12.09 9.86 9.69
CA GLY A 55 -12.88 10.05 10.92
C GLY A 55 -14.36 10.32 10.65
N TYR A 56 -14.66 11.13 9.64
CA TYR A 56 -16.04 11.41 9.22
C TYR A 56 -16.74 10.16 8.67
N LEU A 57 -16.06 9.35 7.86
CA LEU A 57 -16.62 8.09 7.38
C LEU A 57 -16.93 7.12 8.52
N CYS A 58 -16.06 7.03 9.53
CA CYS A 58 -16.29 6.20 10.71
C CYS A 58 -17.57 6.61 11.46
N GLU A 59 -17.78 7.93 11.60
CA GLU A 59 -18.97 8.50 12.22
C GLU A 59 -20.24 8.14 11.44
N LEU A 60 -20.23 8.39 10.12
CA LEU A 60 -21.38 8.10 9.26
C LEU A 60 -21.75 6.62 9.21
N ILE A 61 -20.75 5.72 9.15
CA ILE A 61 -21.00 4.26 9.19
C ILE A 61 -21.69 3.88 10.51
N THR A 62 -21.21 4.42 11.63
CA THR A 62 -21.76 4.12 12.95
C THR A 62 -23.18 4.67 13.10
N ILE A 63 -23.43 5.89 12.61
CA ILE A 63 -24.77 6.51 12.56
C ILE A 63 -25.71 5.68 11.69
N LYS A 64 -25.30 5.32 10.48
CA LYS A 64 -26.13 4.58 9.52
C LYS A 64 -26.70 3.29 10.10
N TYR A 65 -25.90 2.59 10.90
CA TYR A 65 -26.28 1.28 11.45
C TYR A 65 -26.68 1.33 12.92
N GLY A 66 -26.69 2.51 13.55
CA GLY A 66 -27.16 2.69 14.92
C GLY A 66 -26.25 2.07 15.98
N GLY A 67 -24.93 2.12 15.77
CA GLY A 67 -23.94 1.69 16.77
C GLY A 67 -22.83 0.77 16.23
N PHE A 68 -21.81 0.54 17.04
CA PHE A 68 -20.58 -0.16 16.64
C PHE A 68 -20.86 -1.60 16.20
N LEU A 69 -21.54 -2.39 17.04
CA LEU A 69 -21.77 -3.82 16.77
C LEU A 69 -22.60 -4.04 15.50
N TRP A 70 -23.62 -3.19 15.27
CA TRP A 70 -24.44 -3.26 14.06
C TRP A 70 -23.67 -2.86 12.82
N ALA A 71 -22.83 -1.82 12.92
CA ALA A 71 -21.95 -1.43 11.83
C ALA A 71 -20.97 -2.55 11.46
N VAL A 72 -20.34 -3.21 12.44
CA VAL A 72 -19.44 -4.35 12.21
C VAL A 72 -20.17 -5.52 11.55
N ARG A 73 -21.37 -5.90 12.04
CA ARG A 73 -22.21 -6.95 11.44
C ARG A 73 -22.54 -6.67 9.98
N ARG A 74 -22.81 -5.41 9.64
CA ARG A 74 -23.13 -5.01 8.27
C ARG A 74 -21.88 -4.94 7.39
N ALA A 75 -20.77 -4.44 7.92
CA ALA A 75 -19.50 -4.39 7.22
C ALA A 75 -18.94 -5.77 6.89
N ALA A 76 -19.13 -6.77 7.76
CA ALA A 76 -18.74 -8.16 7.50
C ALA A 76 -19.41 -8.76 6.23
N GLN A 77 -20.52 -8.19 5.77
CA GLN A 77 -21.25 -8.61 4.57
C GLN A 77 -20.94 -7.76 3.34
N TRP A 78 -20.11 -6.71 3.47
CA TRP A 78 -19.72 -5.90 2.33
C TRP A 78 -18.85 -6.68 1.35
N LYS A 79 -18.82 -6.16 0.13
CA LYS A 79 -17.96 -6.59 -0.97
C LYS A 79 -17.40 -5.37 -1.70
N VAL A 80 -16.35 -5.56 -2.49
CA VAL A 80 -15.85 -4.52 -3.38
C VAL A 80 -16.98 -4.03 -4.29
N GLY A 81 -17.15 -2.71 -4.39
CA GLY A 81 -18.24 -2.04 -5.08
C GLY A 81 -19.51 -1.84 -4.24
N THR A 82 -19.47 -2.10 -2.93
CA THR A 82 -20.63 -1.84 -2.05
C THR A 82 -20.98 -0.36 -2.03
N THR A 83 -22.28 -0.07 -2.04
CA THR A 83 -22.83 1.29 -2.04
C THR A 83 -23.70 1.51 -0.80
N VAL A 84 -23.46 2.58 -0.06
CA VAL A 84 -24.14 2.93 1.20
C VAL A 84 -24.58 4.40 1.15
N PHE A 85 -25.76 4.69 1.68
CA PHE A 85 -26.31 6.05 1.84
C PHE A 85 -27.20 6.10 3.10
N ILE A 86 -27.29 7.26 3.75
CA ILE A 86 -28.16 7.45 4.93
C ILE A 86 -29.56 7.87 4.49
N GLU A 87 -29.67 9.03 3.84
CA GLU A 87 -30.95 9.62 3.42
C GLU A 87 -31.27 9.28 1.97
N GLU A 88 -30.51 9.83 1.03
CA GLU A 88 -30.73 9.65 -0.39
C GLU A 88 -29.48 9.18 -1.14
N LYS A 89 -29.72 8.49 -2.25
CA LYS A 89 -28.69 8.09 -3.20
C LYS A 89 -28.53 9.20 -4.25
N GLY A 90 -27.29 9.63 -4.50
CA GLY A 90 -26.96 10.52 -5.61
C GLY A 90 -26.66 9.78 -6.92
N GLU A 91 -25.99 10.46 -7.84
CA GLU A 91 -25.56 9.88 -9.10
C GLU A 91 -24.61 8.69 -8.90
N PRO A 92 -24.61 7.68 -9.79
CA PRO A 92 -23.73 6.51 -9.67
C PRO A 92 -22.25 6.90 -9.65
N MET A 93 -21.53 6.45 -8.61
CA MET A 93 -20.08 6.60 -8.47
C MET A 93 -19.39 5.23 -8.50
N LYS A 94 -18.09 5.22 -8.76
CA LYS A 94 -17.25 4.01 -8.72
C LYS A 94 -16.20 4.13 -7.61
N GLY A 95 -15.91 3.01 -6.97
CA GLY A 95 -14.87 2.87 -5.96
C GLY A 95 -15.02 1.55 -5.22
N PRO A 96 -14.00 1.12 -4.44
CA PRO A 96 -14.10 -0.09 -3.63
C PRO A 96 -15.28 -0.04 -2.64
N LEU A 97 -15.50 1.14 -2.06
CA LEU A 97 -16.68 1.49 -1.27
C LEU A 97 -17.21 2.83 -1.76
N VAL A 98 -18.52 2.92 -1.98
CA VAL A 98 -19.21 4.19 -2.22
C VAL A 98 -20.07 4.48 -1.00
N PHE A 99 -19.74 5.53 -0.27
CA PHE A 99 -20.57 6.07 0.81
C PHE A 99 -21.01 7.47 0.43
N TYR A 100 -22.29 7.65 0.10
CA TYR A 100 -22.84 8.94 -0.27
C TYR A 100 -22.84 9.88 0.94
N ASP A 101 -22.27 11.08 0.75
CA ASP A 101 -22.27 12.11 1.78
C ASP A 101 -23.69 12.65 1.99
N PRO A 102 -24.22 12.63 3.22
CA PRO A 102 -25.56 13.15 3.49
C PRO A 102 -25.68 14.67 3.29
N VAL A 103 -24.56 15.40 3.26
CA VAL A 103 -24.52 16.85 3.04
C VAL A 103 -24.27 17.20 1.56
N ASP A 104 -23.68 16.29 0.78
CA ASP A 104 -23.41 16.45 -0.65
C ASP A 104 -23.51 15.11 -1.41
N LYS A 105 -24.69 14.81 -1.97
CA LYS A 105 -24.95 13.55 -2.68
C LYS A 105 -24.05 13.28 -3.89
N ASN A 106 -23.28 14.26 -4.37
CA ASN A 106 -22.33 14.07 -5.47
C ASN A 106 -20.93 13.68 -4.97
N ARG A 107 -20.77 13.45 -3.66
CA ARG A 107 -19.50 13.13 -3.03
C ARG A 107 -19.50 11.72 -2.47
N ASN A 108 -18.45 10.95 -2.80
CA ASN A 108 -18.12 9.71 -2.11
C ASN A 108 -17.23 10.02 -0.89
N VAL A 109 -17.74 9.84 0.32
CA VAL A 109 -16.97 10.02 1.56
C VAL A 109 -15.84 8.98 1.69
N ALA A 110 -15.98 7.84 1.03
CA ALA A 110 -15.02 6.74 1.02
C ALA A 110 -14.04 6.80 -0.17
N SER A 111 -13.88 7.95 -0.84
CA SER A 111 -13.01 8.07 -2.01
C SER A 111 -11.53 7.73 -1.76
N ALA A 112 -11.07 7.82 -0.51
CA ALA A 112 -9.70 7.48 -0.12
C ALA A 112 -9.51 5.99 0.22
N VAL A 113 -10.61 5.22 0.37
CA VAL A 113 -10.54 3.81 0.80
C VAL A 113 -10.06 2.94 -0.35
N HIS A 114 -8.88 2.33 -0.18
CA HIS A 114 -8.34 1.33 -1.10
C HIS A 114 -9.05 -0.02 -0.96
N GLU A 115 -9.00 -0.82 -2.02
CA GLU A 115 -9.61 -2.16 -2.04
C GLU A 115 -9.03 -3.08 -0.97
N ASP A 116 -7.71 -3.07 -0.78
CA ASP A 116 -7.03 -3.85 0.26
C ASP A 116 -7.47 -3.41 1.67
N THR A 117 -7.59 -2.10 1.91
CA THR A 117 -8.00 -1.55 3.21
C THR A 117 -9.46 -1.89 3.52
N LEU A 118 -10.34 -1.85 2.50
CA LEU A 118 -11.71 -2.34 2.63
C LEU A 118 -11.74 -3.84 2.93
N SER A 119 -10.96 -4.64 2.20
CA SER A 119 -10.92 -6.09 2.36
C SER A 119 -10.39 -6.49 3.73
N ARG A 120 -9.35 -5.79 4.23
CA ARG A 120 -8.85 -5.94 5.60
C ARG A 120 -9.92 -5.60 6.63
N PHE A 121 -10.66 -4.50 6.45
CA PHE A 121 -11.76 -4.14 7.34
C PHE A 121 -12.87 -5.20 7.37
N ILE A 122 -13.28 -5.71 6.20
CA ILE A 122 -14.28 -6.78 6.09
C ILE A 122 -13.80 -8.04 6.82
N SER A 123 -12.55 -8.46 6.63
CA SER A 123 -11.97 -9.62 7.31
C SER A 123 -11.98 -9.42 8.83
N ALA A 124 -11.46 -8.29 9.31
CA ALA A 124 -11.43 -7.97 10.74
C ALA A 124 -12.84 -7.96 11.35
N CYS A 125 -13.84 -7.46 10.63
CA CYS A 125 -15.23 -7.50 11.08
C CYS A 125 -15.76 -8.94 11.22
N LYS A 126 -15.42 -9.84 10.29
CA LYS A 126 -15.80 -11.26 10.38
C LYS A 126 -15.14 -11.92 11.59
N ASP A 127 -13.82 -11.77 11.71
CA ASP A 127 -13.03 -12.38 12.78
C ASP A 127 -13.49 -11.88 14.16
N TYR A 128 -13.76 -10.57 14.29
CA TYR A 128 -14.25 -9.99 15.54
C TYR A 128 -15.65 -10.52 15.93
N LEU A 129 -16.53 -10.79 14.96
CA LEU A 129 -17.85 -11.34 15.26
C LEU A 129 -17.81 -12.81 15.67
N GLU A 130 -16.82 -13.55 15.16
CA GLU A 130 -16.59 -14.95 15.53
C GLU A 130 -15.91 -15.07 16.90
N ASN A 131 -14.85 -14.30 17.13
CA ASN A 131 -14.08 -14.32 18.37
C ASN A 131 -13.71 -12.90 18.85
N PRO A 132 -14.63 -12.19 19.53
CA PRO A 132 -14.39 -10.83 20.00
C PRO A 132 -13.21 -10.75 20.98
N ASP A 133 -12.23 -9.90 20.68
CA ASP A 133 -11.01 -9.73 21.50
C ASP A 133 -10.64 -8.24 21.62
N ARG A 134 -9.92 -7.87 22.70
CA ARG A 134 -9.38 -6.51 22.88
C ARG A 134 -8.30 -6.17 21.86
N ARG A 135 -7.60 -7.16 21.29
CA ARG A 135 -6.53 -6.98 20.30
C ARG A 135 -6.98 -6.27 19.02
N PHE A 136 -8.24 -6.41 18.63
CA PHE A 136 -8.81 -5.63 17.52
C PHE A 136 -8.82 -4.12 17.77
N PHE A 137 -8.76 -3.69 19.04
CA PHE A 137 -8.73 -2.28 19.43
C PHE A 137 -7.34 -1.87 19.90
N PHE A 138 -6.62 -2.78 20.54
CA PHE A 138 -5.32 -2.56 21.17
C PHE A 138 -4.42 -3.75 20.80
N PRO A 139 -3.92 -3.81 19.55
CA PRO A 139 -3.06 -4.90 19.11
C PRO A 139 -1.78 -4.93 19.94
N ASN A 140 -1.25 -6.13 20.16
CA ASN A 140 0.03 -6.28 20.82
C ASN A 140 1.15 -5.67 19.96
N LYS A 141 2.29 -5.34 20.57
CA LYS A 141 3.48 -5.05 19.79
C LYS A 141 4.05 -6.37 19.27
N ARG A 142 4.27 -6.45 17.96
CA ARG A 142 4.88 -7.63 17.36
C ARG A 142 6.29 -7.80 17.89
N THR A 143 6.63 -9.02 18.30
CA THR A 143 7.99 -9.41 18.65
C THR A 143 8.62 -10.18 17.50
N ALA A 144 9.94 -10.05 17.37
CA ALA A 144 10.68 -10.83 16.39
C ALA A 144 11.08 -12.20 16.97
N PRO A 145 11.10 -13.25 16.14
CA PRO A 145 11.83 -14.48 16.45
C PRO A 145 13.33 -14.21 16.66
N PRO A 146 14.07 -15.16 17.25
CA PRO A 146 15.53 -15.14 17.29
C PRO A 146 16.15 -14.96 15.90
N ALA A 147 17.32 -14.32 15.84
CA ALA A 147 18.00 -14.02 14.58
C ALA A 147 18.35 -15.29 13.78
N GLU A 148 18.66 -16.39 14.47
CA GLU A 148 18.94 -17.69 13.87
C GLU A 148 17.72 -18.26 13.14
N GLU A 149 16.52 -18.05 13.70
CA GLU A 149 15.26 -18.49 13.08
C GLU A 149 14.94 -17.67 11.83
N LEU A 150 15.09 -16.33 11.90
CA LEU A 150 14.90 -15.45 10.74
C LEU A 150 15.87 -15.78 9.61
N MET A 151 17.13 -16.09 9.95
CA MET A 151 18.14 -16.51 8.98
C MET A 151 17.81 -17.87 8.35
N ALA A 152 17.32 -18.82 9.15
CA ALA A 152 16.89 -20.13 8.65
C ALA A 152 15.66 -20.01 7.74
N GLU A 153 14.68 -19.18 8.13
CA GLU A 153 13.47 -18.92 7.35
C GLU A 153 13.84 -18.28 5.99
N TRP A 154 14.70 -17.26 5.96
CA TRP A 154 15.16 -16.67 4.71
C TRP A 154 15.83 -17.70 3.80
N LYS A 155 16.74 -18.53 4.33
CA LYS A 155 17.42 -19.58 3.56
C LYS A 155 16.45 -20.62 2.99
N GLN A 156 15.37 -20.93 3.72
CA GLN A 156 14.35 -21.87 3.26
C GLN A 156 13.51 -21.29 2.11
N ARG A 157 13.31 -19.98 2.08
CA ARG A 157 12.50 -19.30 1.05
C ARG A 157 13.18 -19.25 -0.31
N ASP A 158 14.51 -19.32 -0.35
CA ASP A 158 15.34 -19.26 -1.56
C ASP A 158 15.03 -18.04 -2.44
N THR A 159 14.77 -16.90 -1.78
CA THR A 159 14.45 -15.61 -2.41
C THR A 159 15.55 -14.58 -2.20
N GLY A 160 15.58 -13.58 -3.08
CA GLY A 160 16.47 -12.44 -2.93
C GLY A 160 16.01 -11.52 -1.80
N LEU A 161 16.97 -10.96 -1.05
CA LEU A 161 16.66 -9.96 -0.03
C LEU A 161 17.48 -8.70 -0.24
N LEU A 162 16.82 -7.55 -0.23
CA LEU A 162 17.43 -6.24 -0.41
C LEU A 162 16.97 -5.29 0.69
N LEU A 163 17.92 -4.74 1.45
CA LEU A 163 17.67 -3.69 2.42
C LEU A 163 18.33 -2.40 1.95
N LEU A 164 17.54 -1.32 1.90
CA LEU A 164 18.01 0.03 1.68
C LEU A 164 17.81 0.83 2.96
N THR A 165 18.84 1.54 3.40
CA THR A 165 18.72 2.48 4.52
C THR A 165 19.10 3.89 4.09
N PHE A 166 18.41 4.88 4.65
CA PHE A 166 18.60 6.31 4.40
C PHE A 166 18.69 7.04 5.72
N ASP A 167 19.35 8.20 5.75
CA ASP A 167 19.27 9.08 6.93
C ASP A 167 17.83 9.52 7.16
N ARG A 168 17.40 9.51 8.44
CA ARG A 168 16.08 10.00 8.83
C ARG A 168 16.03 11.52 8.66
N PRO A 169 15.13 12.05 7.81
CA PRO A 169 14.97 13.49 7.69
C PRO A 169 14.27 14.08 8.92
N ASP A 170 14.64 15.30 9.29
CA ASP A 170 14.04 16.04 10.41
C ASP A 170 12.73 16.69 9.99
N ILE A 171 11.66 15.89 9.98
CA ILE A 171 10.29 16.29 9.64
C ILE A 171 9.29 15.66 10.60
N ILE A 172 8.07 16.21 10.63
CA ILE A 172 6.99 15.66 11.46
C ILE A 172 6.66 14.20 11.06
N PRO A 173 6.27 13.34 12.03
CA PRO A 173 6.03 11.92 11.79
C PRO A 173 5.03 11.62 10.66
N GLU A 174 3.91 12.36 10.58
CA GLU A 174 2.89 12.13 9.57
C GLU A 174 3.41 12.39 8.15
N ASN A 175 4.26 13.41 7.99
CA ASN A 175 4.92 13.66 6.73
C ASN A 175 5.95 12.58 6.45
N LEU A 176 6.72 12.16 7.46
CA LEU A 176 7.73 11.11 7.30
C LEU A 176 7.12 9.81 6.79
N HIS A 177 6.08 9.28 7.45
CA HIS A 177 5.40 8.06 7.03
C HIS A 177 4.98 8.10 5.55
N ALA A 178 4.39 9.22 5.11
CA ALA A 178 4.03 9.41 3.71
C ALA A 178 5.24 9.43 2.76
N GLN A 179 6.37 10.03 3.17
CA GLN A 179 7.60 10.03 2.36
C GLN A 179 8.23 8.63 2.29
N VAL A 180 8.26 7.89 3.40
CA VAL A 180 8.81 6.53 3.46
C VAL A 180 7.97 5.58 2.60
N TRP A 181 6.66 5.59 2.75
CA TRP A 181 5.75 4.79 1.94
C TRP A 181 5.91 5.08 0.44
N LYS A 182 5.97 6.38 0.08
CA LYS A 182 6.18 6.78 -1.32
C LYS A 182 7.52 6.27 -1.85
N SER A 183 8.58 6.32 -1.05
CA SER A 183 9.90 5.78 -1.41
C SER A 183 9.88 4.27 -1.59
N GLN A 184 9.23 3.52 -0.70
CA GLN A 184 9.05 2.07 -0.85
C GLN A 184 8.38 1.76 -2.19
N TYR A 185 7.24 2.39 -2.46
CA TYR A 185 6.47 2.17 -3.69
C TYR A 185 7.26 2.56 -4.96
N ALA A 186 8.02 3.65 -4.90
CA ALA A 186 8.87 4.10 -5.99
C ALA A 186 9.97 3.08 -6.32
N VAL A 187 10.66 2.57 -5.30
CA VAL A 187 11.71 1.57 -5.45
C VAL A 187 11.14 0.23 -5.91
N GLU A 188 10.01 -0.20 -5.35
CA GLU A 188 9.30 -1.41 -5.77
C GLU A 188 8.92 -1.36 -7.26
N LYS A 189 8.34 -0.26 -7.71
CA LYS A 189 8.02 -0.06 -9.14
C LYS A 189 9.27 -0.10 -10.02
N LYS A 190 10.37 0.48 -9.54
CA LYS A 190 11.64 0.51 -10.27
C LYS A 190 12.25 -0.90 -10.38
N LEU A 191 12.32 -1.66 -9.29
CA LEU A 191 12.75 -3.07 -9.27
C LEU A 191 11.96 -3.91 -10.28
N ASN A 192 10.63 -3.86 -10.20
CA ASN A 192 9.75 -4.59 -11.10
C ASN A 192 9.96 -4.18 -12.58
N SER A 193 10.19 -2.88 -12.86
CA SER A 193 10.42 -2.41 -14.23
C SER A 193 11.73 -2.92 -14.87
N TYR A 194 12.72 -3.33 -14.07
CA TYR A 194 13.95 -3.98 -14.54
C TYR A 194 13.87 -5.52 -14.50
N GLY A 195 12.72 -6.08 -14.08
CA GLY A 195 12.46 -7.51 -14.01
C GLY A 195 12.84 -8.16 -12.67
N PHE A 196 13.25 -7.39 -11.67
CA PHE A 196 13.40 -7.87 -10.30
C PHE A 196 12.02 -7.85 -9.64
N GLU A 197 11.29 -8.94 -9.80
CA GLU A 197 9.94 -9.07 -9.26
C GLU A 197 9.97 -9.00 -7.73
N VAL A 198 9.25 -8.03 -7.19
CA VAL A 198 9.10 -7.85 -5.74
C VAL A 198 7.95 -8.71 -5.26
N LEU A 199 8.24 -9.67 -4.38
CA LEU A 199 7.24 -10.53 -3.75
C LEU A 199 6.52 -9.80 -2.62
N ARG A 200 7.30 -9.12 -1.76
CA ARG A 200 6.81 -8.29 -0.66
C ARG A 200 7.79 -7.16 -0.38
N ALA A 201 7.25 -6.08 0.20
CA ALA A 201 8.04 -4.95 0.66
C ALA A 201 7.52 -4.47 2.01
N GLU A 202 8.43 -4.10 2.88
CA GLU A 202 8.14 -3.47 4.17
C GLU A 202 9.01 -2.22 4.34
N HIS A 203 8.57 -1.30 5.20
CA HIS A 203 9.36 -0.14 5.59
C HIS A 203 9.32 0.06 7.10
N GLY A 204 10.38 0.69 7.62
CA GLY A 204 10.52 0.98 9.03
C GLY A 204 11.36 2.22 9.24
N GLU A 205 11.33 2.73 10.46
CA GLU A 205 12.13 3.88 10.87
C GLU A 205 12.60 3.71 12.30
N ASP A 206 13.82 4.16 12.57
CA ASP A 206 14.34 4.36 13.92
C ASP A 206 14.66 5.85 14.13
N GLU A 207 15.36 6.19 15.22
CA GLU A 207 15.72 7.58 15.55
C GLU A 207 16.65 8.24 14.52
N LYS A 208 17.40 7.46 13.74
CA LYS A 208 18.46 7.93 12.84
C LYS A 208 18.27 7.53 11.38
N LYS A 209 17.57 6.44 11.11
CA LYS A 209 17.47 5.83 9.79
C LYS A 209 16.02 5.53 9.40
N VAL A 210 15.77 5.59 8.10
CA VAL A 210 14.62 4.98 7.44
C VAL A 210 15.12 3.74 6.70
N SER A 211 14.35 2.65 6.77
CA SER A 211 14.68 1.37 6.15
C SER A 211 13.57 0.94 5.19
N LEU A 212 13.95 0.49 4.00
CA LEU A 212 13.08 -0.15 3.01
C LEU A 212 13.61 -1.56 2.76
N LEU A 213 12.77 -2.58 2.94
CA LEU A 213 13.16 -3.97 2.79
C LEU A 213 12.30 -4.63 1.71
N PHE A 214 12.95 -5.34 0.80
CA PHE A 214 12.30 -5.99 -0.33
C PHE A 214 12.70 -7.46 -0.39
N GLU A 215 11.70 -8.33 -0.46
CA GLU A 215 11.86 -9.72 -0.86
C GLU A 215 11.65 -9.81 -2.38
N LEU A 216 12.65 -10.32 -3.09
CA LEU A 216 12.67 -10.45 -4.55
C LEU A 216 12.55 -11.92 -4.95
N SER A 217 11.84 -12.22 -6.03
CA SER A 217 11.75 -13.61 -6.52
C SER A 217 13.12 -14.15 -6.96
N SER A 218 14.00 -13.27 -7.44
CA SER A 218 15.43 -13.53 -7.58
C SER A 218 16.23 -12.26 -7.38
N PHE A 219 17.38 -12.37 -6.72
CA PHE A 219 18.31 -11.25 -6.57
C PHE A 219 19.20 -11.05 -7.79
N THR A 220 19.45 -12.13 -8.52
CA THR A 220 20.25 -12.11 -9.75
C THR A 220 19.42 -12.63 -10.91
N LEU A 221 19.48 -11.94 -12.04
CA LEU A 221 18.75 -12.28 -13.24
C LEU A 221 19.70 -12.81 -14.32
N PRO A 222 19.23 -13.70 -15.22
CA PRO A 222 19.98 -14.07 -16.40
C PRO A 222 20.33 -12.83 -17.25
N ALA A 223 21.52 -12.86 -17.86
CA ALA A 223 22.02 -11.75 -18.68
C ALA A 223 21.13 -11.42 -19.87
N LEU A 224 20.43 -12.41 -20.42
CA LEU A 224 19.55 -12.23 -21.56
C LEU A 224 18.09 -12.11 -21.11
N PHE A 225 17.34 -11.24 -21.79
CA PHE A 225 15.91 -11.10 -21.60
C PHE A 225 15.21 -10.84 -22.94
N THR A 226 13.90 -11.01 -22.95
CA THR A 226 13.09 -10.64 -24.10
C THR A 226 12.67 -9.18 -23.98
N HIS A 227 13.06 -8.37 -24.96
CA HIS A 227 12.67 -6.96 -25.05
C HIS A 227 11.44 -6.82 -25.95
N ASP A 228 10.36 -6.29 -25.39
CA ASP A 228 9.11 -6.02 -26.10
C ASP A 228 9.24 -4.82 -27.03
N GLY A 229 9.07 -5.08 -28.33
CA GLY A 229 8.89 -4.07 -29.36
C GLY A 229 7.42 -3.68 -29.56
N PRO A 230 7.11 -2.94 -30.63
CA PRO A 230 5.75 -2.51 -30.94
C PRO A 230 4.88 -3.67 -31.46
N PRO A 231 3.54 -3.52 -31.45
CA PRO A 231 2.64 -4.43 -32.18
C PRO A 231 3.01 -4.51 -33.66
N VAL A 232 2.80 -5.67 -34.30
CA VAL A 232 3.27 -5.89 -35.68
C VAL A 232 2.62 -4.99 -36.75
N HIS A 233 1.47 -4.40 -36.44
CA HIS A 233 0.64 -3.64 -37.38
C HIS A 233 0.85 -2.12 -37.34
N VAL A 234 1.67 -1.61 -36.43
CA VAL A 234 1.90 -0.16 -36.32
C VAL A 234 3.07 0.27 -37.20
N GLU A 235 3.00 1.46 -37.77
CA GLU A 235 4.04 2.01 -38.66
C GLU A 235 5.41 2.14 -37.95
N THR A 236 5.41 2.34 -36.62
CA THR A 236 6.65 2.40 -35.83
C THR A 236 7.40 1.07 -35.74
N ALA A 237 6.84 -0.03 -36.27
CA ALA A 237 7.52 -1.32 -36.34
C ALA A 237 8.76 -1.29 -37.25
N GLU A 238 8.78 -0.49 -38.31
CA GLU A 238 9.91 -0.43 -39.25
C GLU A 238 11.19 0.02 -38.55
N GLY A 239 11.15 1.12 -37.79
CA GLY A 239 12.32 1.61 -37.06
C GLY A 239 12.81 0.65 -35.97
N PHE A 240 11.91 -0.15 -35.38
CA PHE A 240 12.31 -1.22 -34.46
C PHE A 240 13.06 -2.33 -35.20
N LEU A 241 12.51 -2.79 -36.33
CA LEU A 241 13.15 -3.81 -37.15
C LEU A 241 14.53 -3.35 -37.60
N GLU A 242 14.65 -2.18 -38.22
CA GLU A 242 15.92 -1.61 -38.67
C GLU A 242 16.99 -1.58 -37.57
N LYS A 243 16.61 -1.15 -36.36
CA LYS A 243 17.54 -1.09 -35.22
C LYS A 243 18.05 -2.48 -34.81
N TRP A 244 17.20 -3.51 -34.91
CA TRP A 244 17.46 -4.81 -34.30
C TRP A 244 17.68 -5.95 -35.30
N MET A 245 17.61 -5.70 -36.60
CA MET A 245 17.76 -6.74 -37.64
C MET A 245 19.05 -7.55 -37.51
N ASP A 246 20.17 -6.89 -37.17
CA ASP A 246 21.49 -7.49 -37.04
C ASP A 246 21.94 -7.67 -35.57
N ASN A 247 20.98 -7.80 -34.66
CA ASN A 247 21.25 -7.97 -33.24
C ASN A 247 22.05 -9.26 -32.93
N GLU A 248 23.00 -9.14 -32.00
CA GLU A 248 23.95 -10.21 -31.61
C GLU A 248 23.25 -11.50 -31.19
N PHE A 249 22.08 -11.40 -30.54
CA PHE A 249 21.33 -12.55 -30.00
C PHE A 249 20.20 -13.01 -30.91
N GLY A 250 20.26 -12.65 -32.19
CA GLY A 250 19.30 -13.06 -33.21
C GLY A 250 18.36 -11.94 -33.63
N ARG A 251 17.71 -12.19 -34.78
CA ARG A 251 16.80 -11.25 -35.44
C ARG A 251 15.51 -11.04 -34.64
N PRO A 252 14.77 -9.95 -34.89
CA PRO A 252 13.44 -9.77 -34.34
C PRO A 252 12.50 -10.91 -34.72
N PHE A 253 11.65 -11.32 -33.79
CA PHE A 253 10.65 -12.37 -33.97
C PHE A 253 9.29 -11.92 -33.44
N ILE A 254 8.21 -12.58 -33.87
CA ILE A 254 6.85 -12.24 -33.45
C ILE A 254 6.43 -13.15 -32.30
N ALA A 255 5.91 -12.54 -31.23
CA ALA A 255 5.24 -13.24 -30.13
C ALA A 255 4.13 -12.36 -29.57
N ASP A 256 2.98 -12.95 -29.22
CA ASP A 256 1.80 -12.26 -28.67
C ASP A 256 1.36 -11.02 -29.49
N GLY A 257 1.49 -11.09 -30.83
CA GLY A 257 1.11 -10.01 -31.74
C GLY A 257 2.08 -8.82 -31.78
N ARG A 258 3.27 -8.95 -31.20
CA ARG A 258 4.31 -7.91 -31.13
C ARG A 258 5.63 -8.39 -31.70
N TRP A 259 6.43 -7.46 -32.19
CA TRP A 259 7.85 -7.70 -32.44
C TRP A 259 8.60 -7.78 -31.11
N ARG A 260 9.52 -8.73 -30.99
CA ARG A 260 10.38 -8.93 -29.83
C ARG A 260 11.79 -9.29 -30.27
N VAL A 261 12.76 -9.05 -29.38
CA VAL A 261 14.16 -9.43 -29.56
C VAL A 261 14.72 -10.00 -28.28
N VAL A 262 15.72 -10.88 -28.37
CA VAL A 262 16.54 -11.23 -27.22
C VAL A 262 17.64 -10.17 -27.10
N SER A 263 17.81 -9.58 -25.92
CA SER A 263 18.83 -8.55 -25.66
C SER A 263 19.50 -8.81 -24.32
N ARG A 264 20.68 -8.22 -24.13
CA ARG A 264 21.32 -8.15 -22.80
C ARG A 264 20.60 -7.17 -21.89
N ARG A 265 20.43 -7.56 -20.63
CA ARG A 265 19.98 -6.66 -19.57
C ARG A 265 21.07 -5.62 -19.27
N PRO A 266 20.67 -4.39 -18.92
CA PRO A 266 21.63 -3.40 -18.41
C PRO A 266 22.19 -3.81 -17.04
N PHE A 267 21.40 -4.51 -16.22
CA PHE A 267 21.80 -4.99 -14.90
C PHE A 267 21.31 -6.42 -14.68
N THR A 268 22.14 -7.24 -14.06
CA THR A 268 21.78 -8.61 -13.64
C THR A 268 21.72 -8.76 -12.13
N ASP A 269 22.23 -7.80 -11.36
CA ASP A 269 22.19 -7.80 -9.89
C ASP A 269 21.30 -6.67 -9.37
N ALA A 270 20.46 -6.97 -8.38
CA ALA A 270 19.49 -6.01 -7.85
C ALA A 270 20.15 -4.83 -7.11
N ALA A 271 21.24 -5.07 -6.37
CA ALA A 271 21.95 -4.01 -5.65
C ALA A 271 22.69 -3.09 -6.62
N GLU A 272 23.33 -3.66 -7.65
CA GLU A 272 23.96 -2.87 -8.72
C GLU A 272 22.92 -1.98 -9.43
N MET A 273 21.78 -2.57 -9.81
CA MET A 273 20.70 -1.84 -10.45
C MET A 273 20.22 -0.68 -9.58
N ILE A 274 19.93 -0.92 -8.31
CA ILE A 274 19.47 0.13 -7.40
C ILE A 274 20.52 1.22 -7.19
N SER A 275 21.79 0.83 -7.02
CA SER A 275 22.88 1.81 -6.87
C SER A 275 22.96 2.75 -8.07
N ALA A 276 22.70 2.27 -9.29
CA ALA A 276 22.74 3.10 -10.49
C ALA A 276 21.46 3.92 -10.71
N GLU A 277 20.30 3.38 -10.33
CA GLU A 277 19.01 3.88 -10.80
C GLU A 277 18.12 4.54 -9.73
N VAL A 278 18.50 4.47 -8.44
CA VAL A 278 17.67 4.97 -7.33
C VAL A 278 17.35 6.46 -7.45
N HIS A 279 18.29 7.27 -7.96
CA HIS A 279 18.11 8.71 -8.17
C HIS A 279 16.97 9.02 -9.15
N HIS A 280 16.59 8.05 -9.98
CA HIS A 280 15.50 8.14 -10.95
C HIS A 280 14.23 7.41 -10.52
N ALA A 281 14.19 6.81 -9.33
CA ALA A 281 13.02 6.07 -8.83
C ALA A 281 11.85 7.00 -8.45
N GLY A 282 12.12 8.26 -8.10
CA GLY A 282 11.10 9.22 -7.65
C GLY A 282 10.75 9.07 -6.18
N LEU A 283 11.77 8.95 -5.32
CA LEU A 283 11.64 8.86 -3.88
C LEU A 283 10.81 10.01 -3.27
N GLY A 284 10.38 9.82 -2.03
CA GLY A 284 9.88 10.91 -1.20
C GLY A 284 10.85 12.09 -1.20
N LYS A 285 10.34 13.31 -1.32
CA LYS A 285 11.16 14.52 -1.51
C LYS A 285 12.13 14.79 -0.36
N ALA A 286 11.79 14.31 0.84
CA ALA A 286 12.64 14.47 2.03
C ALA A 286 13.66 13.34 2.20
N ILE A 287 13.54 12.25 1.43
CA ILE A 287 14.48 11.11 1.50
C ILE A 287 15.64 11.43 0.57
N ASP A 288 16.82 11.63 1.14
CA ASP A 288 18.03 11.92 0.37
C ASP A 288 18.67 10.62 -0.17
N PRO A 289 18.65 10.38 -1.49
CA PRO A 289 19.27 9.20 -2.06
C PRO A 289 20.80 9.17 -1.90
N ALA A 290 21.46 10.30 -1.66
CA ALA A 290 22.91 10.32 -1.42
C ALA A 290 23.30 9.71 -0.06
N SER A 291 22.38 9.65 0.90
CA SER A 291 22.57 9.01 2.21
C SER A 291 22.38 7.48 2.19
N MET A 292 22.07 6.92 1.02
CA MET A 292 21.66 5.53 0.90
C MET A 292 22.79 4.56 1.23
N SER A 293 22.49 3.54 2.02
CA SER A 293 23.29 2.32 2.15
C SER A 293 22.50 1.12 1.66
N ILE A 294 23.18 0.20 0.96
CA ILE A 294 22.58 -1.01 0.40
C ILE A 294 23.16 -2.21 1.13
N TYR A 295 22.29 -3.12 1.58
CA TYR A 295 22.67 -4.43 2.10
C TYR A 295 21.93 -5.50 1.32
N SER A 296 22.65 -6.55 0.93
CA SER A 296 22.14 -7.63 0.10
C SER A 296 22.14 -8.96 0.86
N GLN A 297 21.19 -9.82 0.55
CA GLN A 297 21.18 -11.23 0.96
C GLN A 297 21.37 -11.38 2.49
N GLU A 298 22.38 -12.16 2.90
CA GLU A 298 22.67 -12.43 4.30
C GLU A 298 22.96 -11.16 5.12
N ASP A 299 23.59 -10.15 4.51
CA ASP A 299 23.84 -8.87 5.19
C ASP A 299 22.53 -8.09 5.39
N ALA A 300 21.58 -8.18 4.46
CA ALA A 300 20.25 -7.60 4.64
C ALA A 300 19.53 -8.24 5.83
N VAL A 301 19.60 -9.57 5.99
CA VAL A 301 19.02 -10.28 7.15
C VAL A 301 19.67 -9.84 8.45
N LYS A 302 21.01 -9.71 8.48
CA LYS A 302 21.75 -9.33 9.70
C LYS A 302 21.52 -7.87 10.12
N LYS A 303 21.19 -6.99 9.17
CA LYS A 303 21.11 -5.54 9.39
C LYS A 303 19.69 -5.00 9.50
N ALA A 304 18.71 -5.69 8.93
CA ALA A 304 17.32 -5.26 9.02
C ALA A 304 16.80 -5.37 10.47
N ASP A 305 15.82 -4.53 10.78
CA ASP A 305 15.09 -4.67 12.03
C ASP A 305 14.41 -6.06 12.09
N PRO A 306 14.61 -6.83 13.18
CA PRO A 306 14.05 -8.18 13.27
C PRO A 306 12.52 -8.25 13.19
N VAL A 307 11.80 -7.22 13.67
CA VAL A 307 10.33 -7.18 13.61
C VAL A 307 9.88 -6.94 12.18
N MET A 308 10.57 -6.06 11.46
CA MET A 308 10.37 -5.79 10.04
C MET A 308 10.61 -7.05 9.18
N LEU A 309 11.67 -7.81 9.46
CA LEU A 309 11.92 -9.10 8.80
C LEU A 309 10.80 -10.10 9.08
N ALA A 310 10.39 -10.24 10.34
CA ALA A 310 9.29 -11.12 10.70
C ALA A 310 7.99 -10.74 9.98
N GLN A 311 7.72 -9.44 9.86
CA GLN A 311 6.57 -8.92 9.12
C GLN A 311 6.63 -9.26 7.62
N LEU A 312 7.81 -9.11 7.01
CA LEU A 312 8.01 -9.43 5.60
C LEU A 312 7.80 -10.93 5.33
N PHE A 313 8.41 -11.80 6.14
CA PHE A 313 8.35 -13.24 5.88
C PHE A 313 7.00 -13.85 6.25
N ASN A 314 6.41 -13.39 7.35
CA ASN A 314 5.13 -13.86 7.86
C ASN A 314 4.22 -12.67 8.22
N PRO A 315 3.47 -12.09 7.26
CA PRO A 315 2.60 -10.97 7.57
C PRO A 315 1.38 -11.46 8.32
N LEU A 316 1.34 -11.14 9.61
CA LEU A 316 0.20 -11.35 10.46
C LEU A 316 -0.60 -10.05 10.53
N MET A 317 -1.92 -10.18 10.59
CA MET A 317 -2.81 -9.07 10.88
C MET A 317 -2.61 -8.62 12.34
N PRO A 318 -2.81 -7.32 12.66
CA PRO A 318 -2.59 -6.79 14.00
C PRO A 318 -3.34 -7.51 15.13
N TRP A 319 -4.46 -8.18 14.83
CA TRP A 319 -5.29 -8.88 15.81
C TRP A 319 -4.94 -10.37 15.99
N GLU A 320 -3.95 -10.89 15.27
CA GLU A 320 -3.59 -12.31 15.30
C GLU A 320 -2.55 -12.68 16.37
N PHE A 321 -1.83 -11.71 16.93
CA PHE A 321 -0.72 -11.92 17.90
C PHE A 321 -0.88 -11.14 19.20
#